data_AF-A0A1J9QKT0-F1
#
_entry.id   AF-A0A1J9QKT0-F1
#
_cell.length_a   1.000
_cell.length_b   1.000
_cell.length_c   1.000
_cell.angle_alpha   90.00
_cell.angle_beta   90.00
_cell.angle_gamma   90.00
#
_symmetry.space_group_name_H-M   'P 1'
#
loop_
_entity.id
_entity.type
_entity.pdbx_description
1 polymer ?
#
loop_
_entity_poly.entity_id
_entity_poly.type
_entity_poly.pdbx_seq_one_letter_code
_entity_poly.pdbx_strand_id
1 'polypeptide(L)'
;MTGRPASIPKFTDLPLNKGDPPFSAWGLYGKAGQLGFLNRQNDAIVAEATKEIKTGVRGPSTLPSRVRDGLRHFGYQKEKRFYNGVAMEDIHGSKDSTVNGIRAWAEKGVVGRGVLLDFHKWALANNIPAEAFKRTPIPLKYLQAVAESQGTEIKFGDILIIGVGGTMLASSSPFPYHALSVRGANTELE
;
A
#
# COMPACT_ATOMS: atom_id res chain seq x y z
N MET A 1 -8.37 10.86 -4.82
CA MET A 1 -7.59 10.03 -5.76
C MET A 1 -7.68 10.67 -7.13
N THR A 2 -6.62 11.34 -7.55
CA THR A 2 -6.51 11.94 -8.89
C THR A 2 -5.80 10.99 -9.86
N GLY A 3 -6.00 11.19 -11.16
CA GLY A 3 -5.33 10.41 -12.21
C GLY A 3 -5.79 8.95 -12.37
N ARG A 4 -6.94 8.55 -11.79
CA ARG A 4 -7.50 7.20 -12.02
C ARG A 4 -7.98 7.07 -13.47
N PRO A 5 -7.48 6.09 -14.26
CA PRO A 5 -7.97 5.85 -15.61
C PRO A 5 -9.45 5.43 -15.62
N ALA A 6 -10.21 5.83 -16.65
CA ALA A 6 -11.62 5.48 -16.80
C ALA A 6 -11.87 3.97 -16.93
N SER A 7 -10.89 3.23 -17.45
CA SER A 7 -10.92 1.77 -17.57
C SER A 7 -10.83 1.02 -16.24
N ILE A 8 -10.48 1.70 -15.14
CA ILE A 8 -10.41 1.08 -13.82
C ILE A 8 -11.79 1.17 -13.15
N PRO A 9 -12.42 0.05 -12.77
CA PRO A 9 -13.73 0.04 -12.10
C PRO A 9 -13.69 0.77 -10.75
N LYS A 10 -14.82 1.32 -10.29
CA LYS A 10 -14.93 1.84 -8.92
C LYS A 10 -15.05 0.67 -7.95
N PHE A 11 -14.74 0.92 -6.67
CA PHE A 11 -14.89 -0.08 -5.62
C PHE A 11 -16.34 -0.60 -5.50
N THR A 12 -17.32 0.29 -5.72
CA THR A 12 -18.76 -0.01 -5.72
C THR A 12 -19.19 -0.93 -6.86
N ASP A 13 -18.37 -1.08 -7.89
CA ASP A 13 -18.69 -1.86 -9.09
C ASP A 13 -18.13 -3.29 -8.98
N LEU A 14 -17.54 -3.65 -7.83
CA LEU A 14 -16.97 -4.98 -7.56
C LEU A 14 -17.98 -5.89 -6.84
N PRO A 15 -18.00 -7.20 -7.10
CA PRO A 15 -17.05 -7.94 -7.94
C PRO A 15 -17.31 -7.81 -9.44
N LEU A 16 -16.26 -8.04 -10.25
CA LEU A 16 -16.34 -7.90 -11.71
C LEU A 16 -17.08 -9.04 -12.40
N ASN A 17 -17.02 -10.26 -11.84
CA ASN A 17 -17.69 -11.43 -12.41
C ASN A 17 -18.71 -11.97 -11.42
N LYS A 18 -19.81 -12.51 -11.96
CA LYS A 18 -20.83 -13.19 -11.17
C LYS A 18 -20.22 -14.44 -10.51
N GLY A 19 -20.36 -14.54 -9.18
CA GLY A 19 -19.85 -15.66 -8.39
C GLY A 19 -18.46 -15.45 -7.80
N ASP A 20 -17.77 -14.36 -8.16
CA ASP A 20 -16.52 -13.98 -7.50
C ASP A 20 -16.78 -13.46 -6.07
N PRO A 21 -15.78 -13.56 -5.17
CA PRO A 21 -15.92 -13.06 -3.80
C PRO A 21 -16.25 -11.55 -3.75
N PRO A 22 -17.01 -11.08 -2.75
CA PRO A 22 -17.34 -9.67 -2.60
C PRO A 22 -16.11 -8.76 -2.66
N PHE A 23 -16.24 -7.63 -3.36
CA PHE A 23 -15.21 -6.61 -3.52
C PHE A 23 -13.92 -7.07 -4.23
N SER A 24 -13.92 -8.24 -4.87
CA SER A 24 -12.76 -8.72 -5.62
C SER A 24 -12.65 -8.06 -7.00
N ALA A 25 -11.43 -7.70 -7.38
CA ALA A 25 -11.10 -7.18 -8.71
C ALA A 25 -10.50 -8.27 -9.61
N TRP A 26 -10.99 -9.51 -9.49
CA TRP A 26 -10.45 -10.65 -10.23
C TRP A 26 -10.74 -10.52 -11.72
N GLY A 27 -9.75 -10.88 -12.53
CA GLY A 27 -9.80 -10.71 -13.99
C GLY A 27 -9.49 -9.30 -14.50
N LEU A 28 -9.36 -8.28 -13.63
CA LEU A 28 -9.09 -6.89 -14.05
C LEU A 28 -7.84 -6.75 -14.94
N TYR A 29 -6.79 -7.53 -14.63
CA TYR A 29 -5.52 -7.54 -15.39
C TYR A 29 -5.31 -8.86 -16.12
N GLY A 30 -6.41 -9.51 -16.54
CA GLY A 30 -6.41 -10.82 -17.16
C GLY A 30 -6.58 -11.97 -16.16
N LYS A 31 -7.22 -13.06 -16.62
CA LYS A 31 -7.56 -14.22 -15.79
C LYS A 31 -6.35 -14.97 -15.25
N ALA A 32 -5.25 -14.99 -16.00
CA ALA A 32 -3.99 -15.62 -15.61
C ALA A 32 -3.01 -14.65 -14.92
N GLY A 33 -3.40 -13.39 -14.69
CA GLY A 33 -2.53 -12.40 -14.06
C GLY A 33 -2.20 -12.77 -12.62
N GLN A 34 -0.96 -12.47 -12.18
CA GLN A 34 -0.45 -12.80 -10.83
C GLN A 34 0.17 -11.60 -10.09
N LEU A 35 0.10 -10.41 -10.70
CA LEU A 35 0.74 -9.18 -10.21
C LEU A 35 -0.23 -8.30 -9.40
N GLY A 36 -1.54 -8.45 -9.58
CA GLY A 36 -2.55 -7.67 -8.85
C GLY A 36 -2.30 -6.15 -8.95
N PHE A 37 -2.14 -5.50 -7.80
CA PHE A 37 -1.84 -4.06 -7.71
C PHE A 37 -0.57 -3.65 -8.47
N LEU A 38 0.44 -4.52 -8.58
CA LEU A 38 1.71 -4.19 -9.25
C LEU A 38 1.53 -3.90 -10.75
N ASN A 39 0.42 -4.32 -11.37
CA ASN A 39 0.07 -3.89 -12.73
C ASN A 39 -0.13 -2.37 -12.85
N ARG A 40 -0.44 -1.69 -11.74
CA ARG A 40 -0.50 -0.22 -11.68
C ARG A 40 0.88 0.43 -11.66
N GLN A 41 1.93 -0.30 -11.28
CA GLN A 41 3.31 0.17 -11.33
C GLN A 41 3.86 -0.02 -12.75
N ASN A 42 3.32 0.74 -13.69
CA ASN A 42 3.80 0.80 -15.07
C ASN A 42 4.88 1.87 -15.23
N ASP A 43 5.58 1.84 -16.36
CA ASP A 43 6.75 2.68 -16.61
C ASP A 43 6.41 4.18 -16.56
N ALA A 44 5.21 4.56 -16.99
CA ALA A 44 4.75 5.95 -16.93
C ALA A 44 4.57 6.43 -15.47
N ILE A 45 3.92 5.62 -14.61
CA ILE A 45 3.75 5.95 -13.19
C ILE A 45 5.10 5.97 -12.46
N VAL A 46 5.98 5.02 -12.78
CA VAL A 46 7.33 4.97 -12.21
C VAL A 46 8.16 6.18 -12.65
N ALA A 47 8.11 6.55 -13.93
CA ALA A 47 8.78 7.73 -14.45
C ALA A 47 8.27 9.01 -13.77
N GLU A 48 6.96 9.17 -13.63
CA GLU A 48 6.38 10.31 -12.89
C GLU A 48 6.81 10.34 -11.42
N ALA A 49 6.91 9.18 -10.77
CA ALA A 49 7.37 9.09 -9.39
C ALA A 49 8.81 9.59 -9.20
N THR A 50 9.67 9.50 -10.22
CA THR A 50 11.05 10.03 -10.14
C THR A 50 11.10 11.53 -9.90
N LYS A 51 10.05 12.27 -10.29
CA LYS A 51 9.97 13.72 -10.08
C LYS A 51 9.92 14.10 -8.60
N GLU A 52 9.53 13.19 -7.72
CA GLU A 52 9.48 13.42 -6.27
C GLU A 52 10.88 13.37 -5.63
N ILE A 53 11.90 12.84 -6.33
CA ILE A 53 13.28 12.76 -5.82
C ILE A 53 13.95 14.14 -5.97
N LYS A 54 13.96 14.92 -4.89
CA LYS A 54 14.56 16.28 -4.87
C LYS A 54 15.87 16.36 -4.09
N THR A 55 15.95 15.70 -2.95
CA THR A 55 17.05 15.87 -1.98
C THR A 55 18.06 14.72 -1.97
N GLY A 56 17.74 13.60 -2.63
CA GLY A 56 18.58 12.39 -2.62
C GLY A 56 18.63 11.66 -1.26
N VAL A 57 17.85 12.10 -0.27
CA VAL A 57 17.76 11.45 1.04
C VAL A 57 17.16 10.06 0.89
N ARG A 58 17.81 9.06 1.49
CA ARG A 58 17.42 7.66 1.45
C ARG A 58 17.18 7.16 2.87
N GLY A 59 15.91 6.91 3.20
CA GLY A 59 15.52 6.29 4.46
C GLY A 59 15.20 4.81 4.26
N PRO A 60 15.86 3.87 4.95
CA PRO A 60 15.45 2.48 4.92
C PRO A 60 14.06 2.34 5.55
N SER A 61 13.10 1.80 4.82
CA SER A 61 11.77 1.45 5.36
C SER A 61 11.80 0.16 6.20
N THR A 62 12.96 -0.49 6.30
CA THR A 62 13.11 -1.87 6.78
C THR A 62 13.48 -1.93 8.27
N LEU A 63 12.56 -2.47 9.07
CA LEU A 63 12.92 -3.23 10.27
C LEU A 63 13.17 -4.69 9.84
N PRO A 64 14.00 -5.48 10.54
CA PRO A 64 14.46 -6.82 10.12
C PRO A 64 13.37 -7.89 9.91
N SER A 65 12.09 -7.59 10.18
CA SER A 65 10.95 -8.51 10.12
C SER A 65 9.79 -8.05 9.22
N ARG A 66 9.95 -7.01 8.38
CA ARG A 66 8.86 -6.60 7.48
C ARG A 66 8.74 -7.56 6.28
N VAL A 67 7.72 -8.43 6.33
CA VAL A 67 7.38 -9.40 5.27
C VAL A 67 6.59 -8.72 4.15
N ARG A 68 6.82 -9.16 2.90
CA ARG A 68 5.93 -8.85 1.77
C ARG A 68 4.97 -10.01 1.57
N ASP A 69 3.70 -9.80 1.94
CA ASP A 69 2.67 -10.81 1.74
C ASP A 69 2.25 -10.84 0.27
N GLY A 70 2.67 -11.90 -0.43
CA GLY A 70 2.28 -12.15 -1.82
C GLY A 70 0.81 -12.57 -1.93
N LEU A 71 0.29 -12.67 -3.16
CA LEU A 71 -1.12 -12.99 -3.41
C LEU A 71 -1.55 -14.41 -3.00
N ARG A 72 -0.59 -15.25 -2.61
CA ARG A 72 -0.81 -16.58 -2.00
C ARG A 72 -0.79 -16.59 -0.46
N HIS A 73 -0.56 -15.44 0.20
CA HIS A 73 -0.44 -15.39 1.66
C HIS A 73 -1.79 -15.56 2.37
N PHE A 74 -2.85 -14.94 1.83
CA PHE A 74 -4.19 -15.01 2.43
C PHE A 74 -5.27 -15.09 1.36
N GLY A 75 -6.02 -16.19 1.36
CA GLY A 75 -7.17 -16.43 0.48
C GLY A 75 -8.49 -16.09 1.15
N TYR A 76 -9.55 -16.01 0.33
CA TYR A 76 -10.91 -15.91 0.82
C TYR A 76 -11.32 -17.22 1.48
N GLN A 77 -11.60 -17.18 2.79
CA GLN A 77 -11.79 -18.38 3.60
C GLN A 77 -13.10 -19.12 3.28
N LYS A 78 -14.18 -18.38 3.02
CA LYS A 78 -15.50 -18.95 2.69
C LYS A 78 -15.47 -19.63 1.32
N GLU A 79 -14.85 -18.99 0.34
CA GLU A 79 -14.77 -19.47 -1.03
C GLU A 79 -13.59 -20.43 -1.26
N LYS A 80 -12.65 -20.52 -0.31
CA LYS A 80 -11.40 -21.31 -0.36
C LYS A 80 -10.56 -21.02 -1.61
N ARG A 81 -10.54 -19.76 -2.05
CA ARG A 81 -9.86 -19.32 -3.27
C ARG A 81 -8.93 -18.15 -2.99
N PHE A 82 -7.80 -18.15 -3.68
CA PHE A 82 -6.81 -17.08 -3.70
C PHE A 82 -7.04 -16.16 -4.90
N TYR A 83 -6.21 -15.12 -5.03
CA TYR A 83 -6.31 -14.16 -6.13
C TYR A 83 -6.51 -14.81 -7.50
N ASN A 84 -7.46 -14.28 -8.29
CA ASN A 84 -7.86 -14.79 -9.60
C ASN A 84 -8.39 -16.24 -9.58
N GLY A 85 -9.01 -16.67 -8.48
CA GLY A 85 -9.72 -17.94 -8.39
C GLY A 85 -8.83 -19.17 -8.17
N VAL A 86 -7.53 -18.96 -7.99
CA VAL A 86 -6.52 -20.00 -7.74
C VAL A 86 -6.89 -20.81 -6.50
N ALA A 87 -6.85 -22.13 -6.61
CA ALA A 87 -7.20 -23.04 -5.53
C ALA A 87 -5.99 -23.32 -4.62
N MET A 88 -6.25 -23.90 -3.44
CA MET A 88 -5.18 -24.25 -2.50
C MET A 88 -4.24 -25.32 -3.08
N GLU A 89 -4.81 -26.23 -3.87
CA GLU A 89 -4.14 -27.33 -4.55
C GLU A 89 -3.20 -26.81 -5.65
N ASP A 90 -3.54 -25.70 -6.31
CA ASP A 90 -2.65 -25.08 -7.31
C ASP A 90 -1.38 -24.49 -6.66
N ILE A 91 -1.48 -24.09 -5.38
CA ILE A 91 -0.38 -23.50 -4.62
C ILE A 91 0.48 -24.59 -3.95
N HIS A 92 -0.14 -25.66 -3.44
CA HIS A 92 0.55 -26.69 -2.64
C HIS A 92 0.73 -28.03 -3.36
N GLY A 93 0.05 -28.25 -4.48
CA GLY A 93 0.02 -29.53 -5.19
C GLY A 93 1.34 -29.90 -5.86
N SER A 94 2.23 -28.93 -6.06
CA SER A 94 3.62 -29.15 -6.47
C SER A 94 4.56 -28.37 -5.57
N LYS A 95 5.69 -28.96 -5.20
CA LYS A 95 6.76 -28.30 -4.43
C LYS A 95 7.31 -27.07 -5.17
N ASP A 96 7.19 -27.04 -6.49
CA ASP A 96 7.74 -25.98 -7.34
C ASP A 96 6.69 -24.97 -7.82
N SER A 97 5.49 -24.95 -7.21
CA SER A 97 4.44 -24.04 -7.67
C SER A 97 4.81 -22.56 -7.51
N THR A 98 4.85 -21.85 -8.63
CA THR A 98 5.14 -20.40 -8.71
C THR A 98 3.89 -19.53 -8.85
N VAL A 99 2.70 -20.12 -8.91
CA VAL A 99 1.41 -19.42 -9.08
C VAL A 99 1.14 -18.43 -7.94
N ASN A 100 0.91 -17.16 -8.25
CA ASN A 100 0.73 -16.08 -7.26
C ASN A 100 1.90 -15.96 -6.27
N GLY A 101 3.09 -16.43 -6.65
CA GLY A 101 4.30 -16.43 -5.83
C GLY A 101 5.02 -15.10 -5.82
N ILE A 102 5.87 -14.91 -4.80
CA ILE A 102 6.69 -13.71 -4.67
C ILE A 102 7.66 -13.53 -5.85
N ARG A 103 8.00 -14.60 -6.56
CA ARG A 103 8.84 -14.57 -7.76
C ARG A 103 8.31 -13.61 -8.83
N ALA A 104 7.02 -13.66 -9.14
CA ALA A 104 6.42 -12.75 -10.12
C ALA A 104 6.55 -11.28 -9.70
N TRP A 105 6.46 -11.02 -8.39
CA TRP A 105 6.64 -9.68 -7.82
C TRP A 105 8.11 -9.25 -7.84
N ALA A 106 9.04 -10.17 -7.59
CA ALA A 106 10.47 -9.92 -7.66
C ALA A 106 10.93 -9.60 -9.09
N GLU A 107 10.43 -10.34 -10.09
CA GLU A 107 10.73 -10.11 -11.50
C GLU A 107 10.18 -8.77 -12.00
N LYS A 108 8.98 -8.36 -11.55
CA LYS A 108 8.40 -7.05 -11.88
C LYS A 108 9.05 -5.89 -11.11
N GLY A 109 9.46 -6.14 -9.87
CA GLY A 109 9.88 -5.12 -8.92
C GLY A 109 8.70 -4.35 -8.30
N VAL A 110 8.89 -3.92 -7.05
CA VAL A 110 7.94 -3.02 -6.36
C VAL A 110 8.54 -1.62 -6.38
N VAL A 111 8.27 -0.88 -7.45
CA VAL A 111 8.79 0.47 -7.67
C VAL A 111 7.62 1.39 -7.99
N GLY A 112 7.59 2.57 -7.39
CA GLY A 112 6.50 3.52 -7.57
C GLY A 112 6.57 4.66 -6.56
N ARG A 113 5.56 5.53 -6.60
CA ARG A 113 5.44 6.64 -5.66
C ARG A 113 4.93 6.13 -4.31
N GLY A 114 5.67 6.40 -3.24
CA GLY A 114 5.25 6.11 -1.87
C GLY A 114 4.65 7.33 -1.20
N VAL A 115 3.53 7.16 -0.49
CA VAL A 115 2.89 8.23 0.30
C VAL A 115 2.79 7.80 1.75
N LEU A 116 3.42 8.57 2.65
CA LEU A 116 3.34 8.37 4.09
C LEU A 116 2.18 9.17 4.69
N LEU A 117 1.22 8.47 5.30
CA LEU A 117 0.19 9.06 6.15
C LEU A 117 0.55 8.78 7.61
N ASP A 118 0.95 9.83 8.35
CA ASP A 118 1.30 9.73 9.76
C ASP A 118 0.03 9.80 10.64
N PHE A 119 -0.69 8.68 10.68
CA PHE A 119 -1.93 8.56 11.46
C PHE A 119 -1.68 8.75 12.95
N HIS A 120 -0.58 8.23 13.50
CA HIS A 120 -0.31 8.32 14.94
C HIS A 120 -0.13 9.77 15.38
N LYS A 121 0.71 10.54 14.68
CA LYS A 121 0.91 11.97 14.99
C LYS A 121 -0.39 12.76 14.86
N TRP A 122 -1.16 12.52 13.80
CA TRP A 122 -2.45 13.17 13.60
C TRP A 122 -3.46 12.80 14.70
N ALA A 123 -3.51 11.51 15.09
CA ALA A 123 -4.42 11.04 16.13
C ALA A 123 -4.13 11.68 17.49
N LEU A 124 -2.85 11.80 17.87
CA LEU A 124 -2.44 12.50 19.10
C LEU A 124 -2.88 13.98 19.08
N ALA A 125 -2.68 14.66 17.96
CA ALA A 125 -3.08 16.07 17.81
C ALA A 125 -4.60 16.28 17.86
N ASN A 126 -5.39 15.27 17.49
CA ASN A 126 -6.86 15.32 17.44
C ASN A 126 -7.53 14.60 18.62
N ASN A 127 -6.78 14.24 19.67
CA ASN A 127 -7.29 13.50 20.84
C ASN A 127 -7.98 12.18 20.47
N ILE A 128 -7.54 11.53 19.41
CA ILE A 128 -8.02 10.20 19.00
C ILE A 128 -7.15 9.13 19.68
N PRO A 129 -7.74 8.16 20.40
CA PRO A 129 -6.97 7.09 21.02
C PRO A 129 -6.18 6.28 19.99
N ALA A 130 -4.85 6.34 20.06
CA ALA A 130 -3.93 5.64 19.18
C ALA A 130 -2.89 4.85 19.98
N GLU A 131 -3.38 3.86 20.73
CA GLU A 131 -2.57 2.95 21.53
C GLU A 131 -1.94 1.86 20.64
N ALA A 132 -0.62 1.70 20.71
CA ALA A 132 0.13 0.79 19.83
C ALA A 132 -0.23 -0.70 19.99
N PHE A 133 -0.71 -1.11 21.18
CA PHE A 133 -0.99 -2.52 21.51
C PHE A 133 -2.48 -2.87 21.55
N LYS A 134 -3.33 -1.94 21.14
CA LYS A 134 -4.78 -2.15 21.11
C LYS A 134 -5.24 -2.31 19.67
N ARG A 135 -6.12 -3.28 19.45
CA ARG A 135 -6.78 -3.44 18.15
C ARG A 135 -7.80 -2.32 17.96
N THR A 136 -7.35 -1.25 17.33
CA THR A 136 -8.21 -0.12 16.98
C THR A 136 -8.36 -0.07 15.46
N PRO A 137 -9.59 -0.19 14.91
CA PRO A 137 -9.80 -0.02 13.48
C PRO A 137 -9.49 1.43 13.10
N ILE A 138 -8.88 1.64 11.92
CA ILE A 138 -8.64 2.96 11.35
C ILE A 138 -9.67 3.18 10.23
N PRO A 139 -10.73 3.97 10.46
CA PRO A 139 -11.71 4.31 9.44
C PRO A 139 -11.08 5.08 8.28
N LEU A 140 -11.63 4.90 7.07
CA LEU A 140 -11.23 5.64 5.87
C LEU A 140 -11.26 7.16 6.09
N LYS A 141 -12.27 7.68 6.80
CA LYS A 141 -12.39 9.11 7.12
C LYS A 141 -11.18 9.69 7.85
N TYR A 142 -10.49 8.88 8.68
CA TYR A 142 -9.28 9.34 9.36
C TYR A 142 -8.10 9.40 8.41
N LEU A 143 -7.94 8.43 7.51
CA LEU A 143 -6.89 8.48 6.49
C LEU A 143 -7.08 9.67 5.54
N GLN A 144 -8.33 10.00 5.20
CA GLN A 144 -8.66 11.20 4.43
C GLN A 144 -8.28 12.48 5.20
N ALA A 145 -8.67 12.58 6.47
CA ALA A 145 -8.34 13.72 7.32
C ALA A 145 -6.81 13.86 7.54
N VAL A 146 -6.07 12.76 7.65
CA VAL A 146 -4.59 12.78 7.71
C VAL A 146 -4.03 13.36 6.42
N ALA A 147 -4.47 12.86 5.26
CA ALA A 147 -4.01 13.35 3.96
C ALA A 147 -4.29 14.85 3.79
N GLU A 148 -5.50 15.30 4.17
CA GLU A 148 -5.89 16.72 4.17
C GLU A 148 -5.02 17.56 5.11
N SER A 149 -4.81 17.11 6.36
CA SER A 149 -3.98 17.83 7.34
C SER A 149 -2.51 17.96 6.94
N GLN A 150 -1.99 16.98 6.18
CA GLN A 150 -0.63 17.00 5.65
C GLN A 150 -0.52 17.74 4.31
N GLY A 151 -1.64 18.17 3.71
CA GLY A 151 -1.67 18.71 2.35
C GLY A 151 -1.18 17.69 1.30
N THR A 152 -1.35 16.40 1.57
CA THR A 152 -0.80 15.32 0.74
C THR A 152 -1.85 14.80 -0.24
N GLU A 153 -1.56 14.90 -1.53
CA GLU A 153 -2.42 14.36 -2.58
C GLU A 153 -2.11 12.88 -2.87
N ILE A 154 -3.14 12.03 -2.75
CA ILE A 154 -3.09 10.62 -3.14
C ILE A 154 -3.49 10.48 -4.62
N LYS A 155 -2.58 9.91 -5.42
CA LYS A 155 -2.68 9.66 -6.85
C LYS A 155 -2.89 8.16 -7.13
N PHE A 156 -3.41 7.85 -8.31
CA PHE A 156 -3.53 6.48 -8.76
C PHE A 156 -2.15 5.82 -8.91
N GLY A 157 -1.99 4.62 -8.34
CA GLY A 157 -0.71 3.90 -8.34
C GLY A 157 0.13 4.14 -7.10
N ASP A 158 -0.27 5.00 -6.17
CA ASP A 158 0.51 5.19 -4.94
C ASP A 158 0.58 3.95 -4.07
N ILE A 159 1.75 3.73 -3.49
CA ILE A 159 1.96 2.78 -2.40
C ILE A 159 1.74 3.54 -1.09
N LEU A 160 0.64 3.24 -0.41
CA LEU A 160 0.29 3.87 0.85
C LEU A 160 1.09 3.25 2.01
N ILE A 161 1.75 4.10 2.79
CA ILE A 161 2.45 3.73 4.02
C ILE A 161 1.73 4.43 5.17
N ILE A 162 1.21 3.67 6.13
CA ILE A 162 0.47 4.22 7.27
C ILE A 162 1.33 4.13 8.52
N GLY A 163 1.69 5.29 9.07
CA GLY A 163 2.44 5.41 10.32
C GLY A 163 1.51 5.23 11.52
N VAL A 164 1.53 4.06 12.15
CA VAL A 164 0.69 3.73 13.33
C VAL A 164 1.44 3.81 14.67
N GLY A 165 2.61 4.45 14.72
CA GLY A 165 3.31 4.79 15.97
C GLY A 165 4.19 3.69 16.60
N GLY A 166 4.24 2.48 16.04
CA GLY A 166 5.00 1.36 16.63
C GLY A 166 6.52 1.54 16.71
N THR A 167 7.11 2.41 15.88
CA THR A 167 8.58 2.59 15.81
C THR A 167 9.16 3.41 16.96
N MET A 168 8.33 4.17 17.69
CA MET A 168 8.77 4.95 18.86
C MET A 168 9.10 4.08 20.08
N LEU A 169 8.64 2.83 20.12
CA LEU A 169 8.93 1.90 21.21
C LEU A 169 10.30 1.21 21.10
N ALA A 170 10.96 1.29 19.93
CA ALA A 170 12.25 0.63 19.68
C ALA A 170 13.43 1.60 19.56
N SER A 171 13.23 2.92 19.73
CA SER A 171 14.29 3.93 19.60
C SER A 171 14.79 4.42 20.96
N SER A 172 15.60 3.60 21.61
CA SER A 172 16.81 4.06 22.29
C SER A 172 17.99 4.24 21.30
N SER A 173 17.72 4.29 19.98
CA SER A 173 18.72 4.49 18.94
C SER A 173 18.71 5.93 18.39
N PRO A 174 19.88 6.53 18.13
CA PRO A 174 20.07 7.98 18.02
C PRO A 174 19.79 8.58 16.63
N PHE A 175 19.01 7.93 15.76
CA PHE A 175 18.76 8.49 14.42
C PHE A 175 17.61 9.50 14.43
N PRO A 176 17.86 10.80 14.14
CA PRO A 176 16.81 11.81 14.19
C PRO A 176 15.82 11.64 13.03
N TYR A 177 14.55 11.46 13.38
CA TYR A 177 13.39 11.30 12.48
C TYR A 177 13.00 12.58 11.69
N HIS A 178 13.86 13.60 11.64
CA HIS A 178 13.53 14.89 11.03
C HIS A 178 13.36 14.87 9.50
N ALA A 179 13.75 13.79 8.81
CA ALA A 179 13.83 13.76 7.35
C ALA A 179 12.57 13.31 6.60
N LEU A 180 11.47 12.92 7.28
CA LEU A 180 10.25 12.41 6.63
C LEU A 180 9.09 13.40 6.58
N SER A 181 9.25 14.61 7.12
CA SER A 181 8.32 15.71 6.94
C SER A 181 8.86 16.64 5.86
N VAL A 182 8.49 16.38 4.59
CA VAL A 182 8.66 17.38 3.53
C VAL A 182 7.69 18.51 3.86
N ARG A 183 8.17 19.56 4.52
CA ARG A 183 7.44 20.81 4.62
C ARG A 183 7.36 21.39 3.22
N GLY A 184 6.14 21.57 2.71
CA GLY A 184 5.90 22.38 1.53
C GLY A 184 6.53 23.76 1.72
N ALA A 185 7.28 24.20 0.72
CA ALA A 185 7.76 25.56 0.63
C ALA A 185 6.56 26.51 0.62
N ASN A 186 6.51 27.42 1.60
CA ASN A 186 6.02 28.79 1.49
C ASN A 186 5.91 29.40 2.90
N THR A 187 6.94 30.13 3.30
CA THR A 187 6.83 31.38 4.07
C THR A 187 8.14 32.13 3.84
N GLU A 188 8.12 33.04 2.88
CA GLU A 188 9.04 34.17 2.86
C GLU A 188 8.76 35.03 4.10
N LEU A 189 9.82 35.39 4.81
CA LEU A 189 9.84 36.44 5.82
C LEU A 189 11.04 37.33 5.47
N GLU A 190 10.77 38.38 4.69
CA GLU A 190 11.21 39.75 4.94
C GLU A 190 10.02 40.68 4.67
#